data_AF-A0A8I1KGS9-F1
#
_entry.id   AF-A0A8I1KGS9-F1
#
_cell.length_a   1.000
_cell.length_b   1.000
_cell.length_c   1.000
_cell.angle_alpha   90.00
_cell.angle_beta   90.00
_cell.angle_gamma   90.00
#
_symmetry.space_group_name_H-M   'P 1'
#
loop_
_entity.id
_entity.type
_entity.pdbx_description
1 polymer ?
#
loop_
_entity_poly.entity_id
_entity_poly.type
_entity_poly.pdbx_seq_one_letter_code
_entity_poly.pdbx_strand_id
1 'polypeptide(L)' 'MDFKKSLKNPAEAFDSPQAVFDHPDLSNQQKIELLQQWRYDELETEVADQENMGGDKPDKLGEINNLLLELEDKS' A
#
# COMPACT_ATOMS: atom_id res chain seq x y z
N MET A 1 -11.32 9.78 -9.62
CA MET A 1 -10.10 9.78 -8.79
C MET A 1 -8.92 10.24 -9.65
N ASP A 2 -8.02 11.07 -9.13
CA ASP A 2 -6.79 11.45 -9.85
C ASP A 2 -5.66 10.45 -9.51
N PHE A 3 -5.43 9.44 -10.36
CA PHE A 3 -4.38 8.42 -10.12
C PHE A 3 -3.02 9.04 -9.80
N LYS A 4 -2.59 10.07 -10.54
CA LYS A 4 -1.32 10.77 -10.29
C LYS A 4 -1.23 11.43 -8.92
N LYS A 5 -2.34 11.90 -8.35
CA LYS A 5 -2.35 12.44 -6.98
C LYS A 5 -2.30 11.31 -5.96
N SER A 6 -3.10 10.28 -6.18
CA SER A 6 -3.11 9.09 -5.32
C SER A 6 -1.76 8.40 -5.27
N LEU A 7 -1.01 8.36 -6.38
CA LEU A 7 0.34 7.81 -6.43
C LEU A 7 1.36 8.63 -5.64
N LYS A 8 1.08 9.90 -5.31
CA LYS A 8 1.99 10.68 -4.47
C LYS A 8 1.87 10.30 -3.00
N ASN A 9 0.65 10.14 -2.52
CA ASN A 9 0.34 9.76 -1.15
C ASN A 9 -0.89 8.83 -1.15
N PRO A 10 -0.68 7.53 -1.38
CA PRO A 10 -1.77 6.55 -1.40
C PRO A 10 -2.44 6.45 -0.02
N ALA A 11 -1.67 6.59 1.07
CA ALA A 11 -2.17 6.59 2.44
C ALA A 11 -3.10 7.77 2.78
N GLU A 12 -2.97 8.91 2.10
CA GLU A 12 -3.92 10.03 2.24
C GLU A 12 -5.11 9.90 1.29
N ALA A 13 -4.91 9.23 0.16
CA ALA A 13 -5.95 9.05 -0.85
C ALA A 13 -6.92 7.92 -0.52
N PHE A 14 -6.48 6.94 0.27
CA PHE A 14 -7.24 5.74 0.62
C PHE A 14 -7.09 5.44 2.11
N ASP A 15 -8.17 4.99 2.74
CA ASP A 15 -8.17 4.61 4.15
C ASP A 15 -7.42 3.30 4.42
N SER A 16 -7.36 2.40 3.44
CA SER A 16 -6.68 1.11 3.55
C SER A 16 -6.15 0.62 2.19
N PRO A 17 -5.08 -0.22 2.17
CA PRO A 17 -4.58 -0.79 0.93
C PRO A 17 -5.60 -1.72 0.27
N GLN A 18 -6.48 -2.33 1.07
CA GLN A 18 -7.62 -3.09 0.56
C GLN A 18 -8.60 -2.23 -0.26
N ALA A 19 -8.77 -0.94 0.07
CA ALA A 19 -9.58 -0.02 -0.74
C ALA A 19 -8.98 0.24 -2.14
N VAL A 20 -7.65 0.21 -2.26
CA VAL A 20 -6.96 0.28 -3.56
C VAL A 20 -7.22 -1.00 -4.36
N PHE A 21 -7.15 -2.15 -3.70
CA PHE A 21 -7.39 -3.44 -4.33
C PHE A 21 -8.83 -3.61 -4.82
N ASP A 22 -9.82 -3.20 -4.02
CA ASP A 22 -11.24 -3.27 -4.37
C ASP A 22 -11.66 -2.22 -5.41
N HIS A 23 -10.80 -1.21 -5.66
CA HIS A 23 -11.15 -0.10 -6.53
C HIS A 23 -11.46 -0.58 -7.97
N PRO A 24 -12.69 -0.37 -8.48
CA PRO A 24 -13.10 -0.88 -9.78
C PRO A 24 -12.52 -0.07 -10.95
N ASP A 25 -12.25 1.22 -10.74
CA ASP A 25 -11.66 2.11 -11.75
C ASP A 25 -10.14 1.93 -11.96
N LEU A 26 -9.47 1.11 -11.16
CA LEU A 26 -8.03 0.88 -11.27
C LEU A 26 -7.72 -0.43 -11.98
N SER A 27 -6.80 -0.39 -12.95
CA SER A 27 -6.23 -1.60 -13.54
C SER A 27 -5.27 -2.30 -12.57
N ASN A 28 -5.04 -3.61 -12.77
CA ASN A 28 -4.10 -4.37 -11.92
C ASN A 28 -2.73 -3.69 -11.80
N GLN A 29 -2.17 -3.19 -12.91
CA GLN A 29 -0.91 -2.43 -12.89
C GLN A 29 -0.99 -1.16 -12.03
N GLN A 30 -2.08 -0.38 -12.13
CA GLN A 30 -2.25 0.84 -11.33
C GLN A 30 -2.40 0.54 -9.85
N LYS A 31 -3.09 -0.56 -9.51
CA LYS A 31 -3.21 -1.05 -8.13
C LYS A 31 -1.84 -1.44 -7.59
N ILE A 32 -1.03 -2.14 -8.38
CA ILE A 32 0.34 -2.52 -8.04
C ILE A 32 1.18 -1.27 -7.77
N GLU A 33 1.17 -0.27 -8.67
CA GLU A 33 1.94 0.97 -8.50
C GLU A 33 1.55 1.73 -7.22
N LEU A 34 0.25 1.83 -6.93
CA LEU A 34 -0.25 2.48 -5.70
C LEU A 34 0.17 1.73 -4.44
N LEU A 35 -0.02 0.41 -4.41
CA LEU A 35 0.33 -0.42 -3.27
C LEU A 35 1.84 -0.47 -3.05
N GLN A 36 2.66 -0.51 -4.11
CA GLN A 36 4.11 -0.42 -4.01
C GLN A 36 4.53 0.90 -3.38
N GLN A 37 3.99 2.03 -3.86
CA GLN A 37 4.30 3.33 -3.28
C GLN A 37 3.90 3.40 -1.81
N TRP A 38 2.72 2.89 -1.46
CA TRP A 38 2.25 2.86 -0.07
C TRP A 38 3.20 2.04 0.80
N ARG A 39 3.67 0.89 0.29
CA ARG A 39 4.66 0.08 0.99
C ARG A 39 5.93 0.86 1.30
N TYR A 40 6.43 1.67 0.37
CA TYR A 40 7.61 2.50 0.60
C TYR A 40 7.35 3.56 1.67
N ASP A 41 6.19 4.21 1.64
CA ASP A 41 5.81 5.26 2.60
C ASP A 41 5.67 4.71 4.04
N GLU A 42 5.03 3.54 4.20
CA GLU A 42 4.93 2.85 5.49
C GLU A 42 6.30 2.35 5.95
N LEU A 43 7.16 1.87 5.05
CA LEU A 43 8.52 1.41 5.40
C LEU A 43 9.41 2.57 5.85
N GLU A 44 9.32 3.74 5.20
CA GLU A 44 10.01 4.96 5.64
C GLU A 44 9.48 5.45 7.00
N THR A 45 8.16 5.35 7.22
CA THR A 45 7.53 5.69 8.50
C THR A 45 7.91 4.72 9.62
N GLU A 46 8.00 3.42 9.34
CA GLU A 46 8.43 2.39 10.30
C GLU A 46 9.93 2.47 10.62
N VAL A 47 10.78 2.80 9.65
CA VAL A 47 12.22 3.02 9.89
C VAL A 47 12.46 4.17 10.87
N ALA A 48 11.59 5.19 10.88
CA ALA A 48 11.65 6.26 11.87
C ALA A 48 11.26 5.81 13.29
N ASP A 49 10.49 4.73 13.44
CA ASP A 49 10.05 4.19 14.73
C ASP A 49 10.87 2.97 15.20
N GLN A 50 11.75 2.43 14.34
CA GLN A 50 12.50 1.19 14.59
C GLN A 50 13.60 1.28 15.67
N GLU A 51 13.77 2.44 16.33
CA GLU A 51 14.54 2.55 17.57
C GLU A 51 13.74 2.14 18.82
N ASN A 52 12.47 1.76 18.70
CA ASN A 52 11.67 1.27 19.83
C ASN A 52 11.28 -0.19 19.63
N MET A 53 11.90 -1.06 20.42
CA MET A 53 11.84 -2.52 20.35
C MET A 53 10.43 -3.09 20.17
N GLY A 54 10.32 -4.02 19.21
CA GLY A 54 9.42 -5.17 19.19
C GLY A 54 8.05 -5.00 19.84
N GLY A 55 7.04 -4.67 19.05
CA GLY A 55 5.66 -4.75 19.49
C GLY A 55 4.70 -4.73 18.33
N ASP A 56 4.13 -5.90 18.01
CA ASP A 56 2.71 -6.14 17.67
C ASP A 56 1.94 -5.06 16.88
N LYS A 57 2.61 -4.33 15.99
CA LYS A 57 1.92 -3.39 15.11
C LYS A 57 1.16 -4.20 14.07
N PRO A 58 -0.06 -3.77 13.71
CA PRO A 58 -0.80 -4.39 12.62
C PRO A 58 0.10 -4.39 11.38
N ASP A 59 0.34 -5.57 10.83
CA ASP A 59 1.27 -5.81 9.72
C ASP A 59 0.67 -5.25 8.42
N LYS A 60 0.57 -3.92 8.34
CA LYS A 60 0.08 -3.18 7.18
C LYS A 60 0.96 -3.48 5.97
N LEU A 61 2.27 -3.56 6.17
CA LEU A 61 3.21 -4.02 5.16
C LEU A 61 2.86 -5.44 4.68
N GLY A 62 2.55 -6.37 5.59
CA GLY A 62 2.08 -7.71 5.26
C GLY A 62 0.81 -7.72 4.42
N GLU A 63 -0.19 -6.90 4.78
CA GLU A 63 -1.42 -6.74 4.00
C GLU A 63 -1.13 -6.21 2.59
N ILE A 64 -0.33 -5.16 2.47
CA ILE A 64 0.09 -4.59 1.17
C ILE A 64 0.82 -5.63 0.31
N ASN A 65 1.75 -6.39 0.90
CA ASN A 65 2.50 -7.44 0.20
C ASN A 65 1.58 -8.57 -0.29
N ASN A 66 0.58 -8.98 0.51
CA ASN A 66 -0.36 -10.01 0.12
C ASN A 66 -1.23 -9.55 -1.07
N LEU A 67 -1.72 -8.31 -1.02
CA LEU A 67 -2.51 -7.72 -2.11
C LEU A 67 -1.69 -7.57 -3.40
N LEU A 68 -0.41 -7.17 -3.29
CA LEU A 68 0.51 -7.11 -4.42
C LEU A 68 0.70 -8.48 -5.06
N LEU A 69 0.94 -9.51 -4.25
CA LEU A 69 1.10 -10.89 -4.72
C LEU A 69 -0.16 -11.37 -5.47
N GLU A 70 -1.35 -11.08 -4.94
CA GLU A 70 -2.62 -11.42 -5.60
C GLU A 70 -2.81 -10.67 -6.93
N LEU A 71 -2.38 -9.41 -7.03
CA LEU A 71 -2.48 -8.64 -8.27
C LEU A 71 -1.50 -9.12 -9.32
N GLU A 72 -0.28 -9.50 -8.92
CA GLU A 72 0.73 -10.06 -9.82
C GLU A 72 0.31 -11.43 -10.37
N ASP A 73 -0.36 -12.27 -9.57
CA ASP A 73 -0.93 -13.54 -10.03
C ASP A 73 -2.07 -13.35 -11.05
N LYS A 74 -2.81 -12.25 -10.93
CA LYS A 74 -3.95 -11.91 -11.80
C LYS A 74 -3.58 -11.10 -13.06
N SER A 75 -2.32 -10.68 -13.23
CA SER A 75 -1.91 -9.72 -14.28
C SER A 75 -1.35 -10.35 -15.55
#